data_AF-A0A3C1HC70-F1
#
_entry.id   AF-A0A3C1HC70-F1
#
_cell.length_a   1.000
_cell.length_b   1.000
_cell.length_c   1.000
_cell.angle_alpha   90.00
_cell.angle_beta   90.00
_cell.angle_gamma   90.00
#
_symmetry.space_group_name_H-M   'P 1'
#
loop_
_entity.id
_entity.type
_entity.pdbx_description
1 polymer ?
#
loop_
_entity_poly.entity_id
_entity_poly.type
_entity_poly.pdbx_seq_one_letter_code
_entity_poly.pdbx_strand_id
1 'polypeptide(L)' 'EKGLGFSPDAPKPVLLRRLHLDLLGLPPSPDDTARFVADAAPDAYEREVDRLLSLPQYGERW' A
#
# COMPACT_ATOMS: atom_id res chain seq x y z
N GLU A 1 -27.05 6.05 21.09
CA GLU A 1 -26.21 5.43 20.04
C GLU A 1 -24.78 5.90 20.23
N LYS A 2 -23.78 5.00 20.21
CA LYS A 2 -22.37 5.41 20.33
C LYS A 2 -21.90 5.89 18.96
N GLY A 3 -21.52 7.16 18.83
CA GLY A 3 -20.96 7.72 17.59
C GLY A 3 -19.68 7.00 17.22
N LEU A 4 -19.76 6.06 16.28
CA LEU A 4 -18.61 5.38 15.71
C LEU A 4 -18.05 6.25 14.59
N GLY A 5 -16.79 6.66 14.72
CA GLY A 5 -16.03 7.36 13.68
C GLY A 5 -15.03 6.43 13.01
N PHE A 6 -14.50 6.83 11.85
CA PHE A 6 -13.40 6.11 11.22
C PHE A 6 -12.15 6.15 12.11
N SER A 7 -11.38 5.06 12.09
CA SER A 7 -10.04 5.08 12.69
C SER A 7 -9.14 6.00 11.86
N PRO A 8 -8.13 6.63 12.47
CA PRO A 8 -7.13 7.36 11.72
C PRO A 8 -6.39 6.41 10.77
N ASP A 9 -5.89 6.98 9.68
CA ASP A 9 -5.09 6.22 8.73
C ASP A 9 -3.86 5.61 9.39
N ALA A 10 -3.50 4.42 8.93
CA ALA A 10 -2.32 3.75 9.43
C ALA A 10 -1.04 4.49 8.95
N PRO A 11 0.08 4.38 9.69
CA PRO A 11 1.37 4.90 9.21
C PRO A 11 1.74 4.33 7.84
N LYS A 12 2.44 5.11 7.02
CA LYS A 12 2.86 4.71 5.65
C LYS A 12 3.46 3.29 5.54
N PRO A 13 4.40 2.86 6.41
CA PRO A 13 4.94 1.50 6.31
C PRO A 13 3.89 0.40 6.50
N VAL A 14 2.87 0.67 7.33
CA VAL A 14 1.77 -0.26 7.58
C VAL A 14 0.84 -0.31 6.37
N LEU A 15 0.52 0.83 5.77
CA LEU A 15 -0.28 0.90 4.54
C LEU A 15 0.39 0.15 3.39
N LEU A 16 1.69 0.38 3.17
CA LEU A 16 2.45 -0.30 2.12
C LEU A 16 2.46 -1.82 2.31
N ARG A 17 2.67 -2.29 3.54
CA ARG A 17 2.69 -3.71 3.85
C ARG A 17 1.34 -4.37 3.59
N ARG A 18 0.23 -3.71 3.98
CA ARG A 18 -1.13 -4.21 3.67
C ARG A 18 -1.33 -4.30 2.16
N LEU A 19 -1.03 -3.23 1.44
CA LEU A 19 -1.20 -3.16 0.00
C LEU A 19 -0.45 -4.27 -0.75
N HIS A 20 0.82 -4.52 -0.40
CA HIS A 20 1.60 -5.60 -1.02
C HIS A 20 1.05 -6.99 -0.71
N LEU A 21 0.62 -7.24 0.53
CA LEU A 21 0.04 -8.53 0.90
C LEU A 21 -1.32 -8.75 0.25
N ASP A 22 -2.14 -7.72 0.16
CA ASP A 22 -3.49 -7.79 -0.42
C ASP A 22 -3.44 -7.95 -1.95
N LEU A 23 -2.53 -7.26 -2.63
CA LEU A 23 -2.44 -7.30 -4.09
C LEU A 23 -1.54 -8.42 -4.62
N LEU A 24 -0.39 -8.67 -3.99
CA LEU A 24 0.62 -9.60 -4.48
C LEU A 24 0.79 -10.85 -3.62
N GLY A 25 0.27 -10.85 -2.39
CA GLY A 25 0.49 -11.95 -1.42
C GLY A 25 1.92 -12.03 -0.88
N LEU A 26 2.74 -11.00 -1.13
CA LEU A 26 4.15 -10.94 -0.72
C LEU A 26 4.40 -9.65 0.09
N PRO A 27 5.36 -9.64 1.03
CA PRO A 27 5.73 -8.41 1.73
C PRO A 27 6.50 -7.45 0.80
N PRO A 28 6.48 -6.12 1.07
CA PRO A 28 7.29 -5.17 0.34
C PRO A 28 8.79 -5.41 0.58
N SER A 29 9.62 -5.06 -0.40
CA SER A 29 11.07 -5.00 -0.20
C SER A 29 11.47 -3.81 0.70
N PRO A 30 12.70 -3.83 1.27
CA PRO A 30 13.22 -2.66 1.99
C PRO A 30 13.27 -1.41 1.10
N ASP A 31 13.64 -1.55 -0.17
CA ASP A 31 13.71 -0.43 -1.12
C ASP A 31 12.33 0.13 -1.46
N ASP A 32 11.32 -0.73 -1.65
CA ASP A 32 9.92 -0.28 -1.83
C ASP A 32 9.44 0.52 -0.62
N THR A 33 9.79 0.05 0.59
CA THR A 33 9.43 0.73 1.83
C THR A 33 10.10 2.09 1.93
N ALA A 34 11.41 2.16 1.66
CA ALA A 34 12.15 3.42 1.68
C ALA A 34 11.59 4.43 0.66
N ARG A 35 11.33 3.98 -0.57
CA ARG A 35 10.74 4.81 -1.63
C ARG A 35 9.38 5.36 -1.24
N PHE A 36 8.47 4.50 -0.77
CA PHE A 36 7.11 4.90 -0.43
C PHE A 36 7.05 5.83 0.79
N VAL A 37 7.88 5.58 1.81
CA VAL A 37 7.95 6.43 3.00
C VAL A 37 8.48 7.82 2.65
N ALA A 38 9.47 7.90 1.75
CA ALA A 38 10.06 9.16 1.30
C ALA A 38 9.16 9.95 0.33
N ASP A 39 8.17 9.31 -0.32
CA ASP A 39 7.29 9.99 -1.27
C ASP A 39 6.28 10.89 -0.55
N ALA A 40 6.54 12.19 -0.53
CA ALA A 40 5.69 13.20 0.10
C ALA A 40 4.54 13.70 -0.79
N ALA A 41 4.37 13.14 -1.99
CA ALA A 41 3.29 13.55 -2.88
C ALA A 41 1.92 13.24 -2.24
N PRO A 42 0.92 14.12 -2.44
CA PRO A 42 -0.41 13.93 -1.87
C PRO A 42 -1.14 12.70 -2.43
N ASP A 43 -0.69 12.20 -3.59
CA ASP A 43 -1.22 11.04 -4.32
C ASP A 43 -0.26 9.83 -4.26
N ALA A 44 0.69 9.82 -3.33
CA ALA A 44 1.71 8.76 -3.24
C ALA A 44 1.08 7.37 -3.04
N TYR A 45 -0.06 7.30 -2.33
CA TYR A 45 -0.75 6.04 -2.09
C TYR A 45 -1.39 5.50 -3.38
N GLU A 46 -2.15 6.34 -4.08
CA GLU A 46 -2.81 6.01 -5.34
C GLU A 46 -1.79 5.58 -6.40
N ARG A 47 -0.68 6.32 -6.52
CA ARG A 47 0.41 5.97 -7.43
C ARG A 47 1.06 4.62 -7.10
N GLU A 48 1.16 4.26 -5.82
CA GLU A 48 1.68 2.96 -5.41
C GLU A 48 0.71 1.83 -5.71
N VAL A 49 -0.61 2.06 -5.54
CA VAL A 49 -1.65 1.12 -5.96
C VAL A 49 -1.54 0.85 -7.46
N ASP A 50 -1.52 1.90 -8.28
CA ASP A 50 -1.43 1.79 -9.75
C ASP A 50 -0.16 1.04 -10.16
N ARG A 51 0.98 1.33 -9.51
CA ARG A 51 2.24 0.62 -9.76
C ARG A 51 2.08 -0.88 -9.50
N LEU A 52 1.53 -1.27 -8.34
CA LEU A 52 1.40 -2.68 -7.97
C LEU A 52 0.42 -3.43 -8.87
N LEU A 53 -0.68 -2.78 -9.28
CA LEU A 53 -1.63 -3.35 -10.25
C LEU A 53 -1.02 -3.53 -11.64
N SER A 54 0.01 -2.76 -11.99
CA SER A 54 0.73 -2.88 -13.26
C SER A 54 1.81 -3.98 -13.28
N LEU A 55 2.16 -4.53 -12.11
CA LEU A 55 3.22 -5.53 -12.01
C LEU A 55 2.78 -6.90 -12.55
N PRO A 56 3.67 -7.66 -13.23
CA PRO A 56 3.34 -8.99 -13.73
C PRO A 56 2.86 -9.97 -12.65
N GLN A 57 3.36 -9.82 -11.42
CA GLN A 57 2.99 -10.68 -10.28
C GLN A 57 1.53 -10.49 -9.86
N TYR A 58 0.93 -9.33 -10.18
CA TYR A 58 -0.49 -9.10 -9.98
C TYR A 58 -1.28 -9.85 -11.06
N GLY A 59 -2.26 -10.66 -10.66
CA GLY A 59 -3.09 -11.41 -11.62
C GLY A 59 -2.65 -12.87 -11.86
N GLU A 60 -1.44 -13.29 -11.45
CA GLU A 60 -0.96 -14.66 -11.72
C GLU A 60 -1.69 -15.77 -10.94
N ARG A 61 -2.59 -15.43 -10.01
CA ARG A 61 -3.34 -16.39 -9.17
C ARG A 61 -4.86 -16.22 -9.17
N TRP A 62 -5.43 -15.55 -10.17
CA TRP A 62 -6.87 -15.29 -10.27
C TRP A 62 -7.60 -16.27 -11.18
#